data_AF-A0A9E5HP09-F1
#
_entry.id   AF-A0A9E5HP09-F1
#
_cell.length_a   1.000
_cell.length_b   1.000
_cell.length_c   1.000
_cell.angle_alpha   90.00
_cell.angle_beta   90.00
_cell.angle_gamma   90.00
#
_symmetry.space_group_name_H-M   'P 1'
#
loop_
_entity.id
_entity.type
_entity.pdbx_description
1 polymer ?
#
loop_
_entity_poly.entity_id
_entity_poly.type
_entity_poly.pdbx_seq_one_letter_code
_entity_poly.pdbx_strand_id
1 'polypeptide(L)'
;WVNTDTVEVDAAPSFYAIATSAPLDRILKDTEDLRHQISIERAIRSVGAPMTITDAPAFTDAVIRIRKSQDLYKRTENSVLLDQETLFRTSVDMPANLTEGDYFTRIFLTRDGKVVSEFETTIDVKKVGLERFLYNLSRQQPLIYGLLSLAIAILAGWLASSFFRMIRGT
;
A
#
# COMPACT_ATOMS: atom_id res chain seq x y z
N TRP A 1 14.83 18.79 -22.79
CA TRP A 1 14.27 17.44 -22.98
C TRP A 1 13.28 17.20 -21.86
N VAL A 2 12.06 17.69 -22.05
CA VAL A 2 10.94 17.48 -21.12
C VAL A 2 10.12 16.39 -21.77
N ASN A 3 10.10 15.21 -21.16
CA ASN A 3 9.23 14.11 -21.58
C ASN A 3 7.81 14.50 -21.17
N THR A 4 6.90 14.61 -22.15
CA THR A 4 5.50 15.00 -21.97
C THR A 4 4.56 13.83 -22.31
N ASP A 5 5.06 12.60 -22.18
CA ASP A 5 4.27 11.40 -22.39
C ASP A 5 3.71 10.92 -21.05
N THR A 6 2.42 11.13 -20.84
CA THR A 6 1.68 10.64 -19.67
C THR A 6 0.88 9.42 -20.10
N VAL A 7 1.18 8.28 -19.49
CA VAL A 7 0.40 7.04 -19.63
C VAL A 7 -0.38 6.86 -18.34
N GLU A 8 -1.71 6.81 -18.39
CA GLU A 8 -2.51 6.30 -17.29
C GLU A 8 -2.27 4.80 -17.18
N VAL A 9 -1.50 4.42 -16.16
CA VAL A 9 -1.27 3.03 -15.79
C VAL A 9 -2.48 2.62 -14.92
N ASP A 10 -3.56 2.16 -15.55
CA ASP A 10 -4.85 1.70 -14.96
C ASP A 10 -4.73 0.52 -13.96
N ALA A 11 -3.54 0.25 -13.44
CA ALA A 11 -2.97 -1.09 -13.57
C ALA A 11 -2.04 -1.52 -12.44
N ALA A 12 -1.38 -0.56 -11.82
CA ALA A 12 -0.38 -0.81 -10.80
C ALA A 12 -1.01 -0.64 -9.42
N PRO A 13 -1.09 -1.69 -8.59
CA PRO A 13 -1.61 -1.57 -7.23
C PRO A 13 -0.89 -0.47 -6.46
N SER A 14 -1.61 0.25 -5.59
CA SER A 14 -1.01 1.26 -4.70
C SER A 14 0.04 0.64 -3.77
N PHE A 15 -0.12 -0.63 -3.42
CA PHE A 15 0.76 -1.44 -2.60
C PHE A 15 0.69 -2.91 -3.03
N TYR A 16 1.81 -3.62 -2.98
CA TYR A 16 1.88 -5.05 -3.29
C TYR A 16 3.00 -5.70 -2.50
N ALA A 17 2.66 -6.68 -1.67
CA ALA A 17 3.63 -7.39 -0.85
C ALA A 17 3.51 -8.89 -1.02
N ILE A 18 4.65 -9.55 -1.20
CA ILE A 18 4.77 -11.00 -1.27
C ILE A 18 5.52 -11.48 -0.04
N ALA A 19 4.96 -12.46 0.66
CA ALA A 19 5.61 -13.19 1.75
C ALA A 19 5.67 -14.67 1.39
N THR A 20 6.84 -15.30 1.50
CA THR A 20 7.02 -16.72 1.18
C THR A 20 7.69 -17.51 2.30
N SER A 21 7.45 -18.83 2.35
CA SER A 21 8.10 -19.74 3.30
C SER A 21 9.52 -20.13 2.90
N ALA A 22 9.86 -20.00 1.62
CA ALA A 22 11.20 -20.25 1.06
C ALA A 22 11.40 -19.36 -0.19
N PRO A 23 12.60 -19.30 -0.80
CA PRO A 23 12.82 -18.50 -2.01
C PRO A 23 11.78 -18.79 -3.09
N LEU A 24 11.16 -17.74 -3.65
CA LEU A 24 9.98 -17.86 -4.52
C LEU A 24 10.25 -18.75 -5.74
N ASP A 25 11.46 -18.65 -6.30
CA ASP A 25 11.95 -19.42 -7.44
C ASP A 25 12.07 -20.93 -7.16
N ARG A 26 12.18 -21.33 -5.89
CA ARG A 26 12.21 -22.74 -5.48
C ARG A 26 10.81 -23.31 -5.24
N ILE A 27 9.87 -22.48 -4.80
CA ILE A 27 8.53 -22.93 -4.37
C ILE A 27 7.43 -22.67 -5.40
N LEU A 28 7.72 -21.93 -6.47
CA LEU A 28 6.75 -21.58 -7.50
C LEU A 28 7.40 -21.69 -8.89
N LYS A 29 6.81 -22.52 -9.75
CA LYS A 29 7.25 -22.67 -11.14
C LYS A 29 6.88 -21.44 -11.95
N ASP A 30 7.71 -21.14 -12.94
CA ASP A 30 7.48 -20.03 -13.85
C ASP A 30 6.12 -20.12 -14.56
N THR A 31 5.69 -21.32 -14.99
CA THR A 31 4.38 -21.54 -15.60
C THR A 31 3.21 -21.24 -14.67
N GLU A 32 3.40 -21.47 -13.37
CA GLU A 32 2.39 -21.25 -12.34
C GLU A 32 2.29 -19.78 -12.00
N ASP A 33 3.43 -19.11 -11.94
CA ASP A 33 3.49 -17.67 -11.77
C ASP A 33 2.96 -16.90 -13.00
N LEU A 34 3.09 -17.45 -14.22
CA LEU A 34 2.39 -16.91 -15.41
C LEU A 34 0.88 -17.02 -15.28
N ARG A 35 0.41 -18.17 -14.79
CA ARG A 35 -1.02 -18.47 -14.66
C ARG A 35 -1.68 -17.65 -13.55
N HIS A 36 -1.01 -17.51 -12.42
CA HIS A 36 -1.56 -16.90 -11.21
C HIS A 36 -1.09 -15.47 -10.96
N GLN A 37 -0.06 -15.00 -11.68
CA GLN A 37 0.48 -13.64 -11.59
C GLN A 37 0.86 -13.26 -10.15
N ILE A 38 1.71 -14.08 -9.52
CA ILE A 38 2.07 -13.95 -8.09
C ILE A 38 3.26 -13.00 -7.90
N SER A 39 4.25 -13.04 -8.80
CA SER A 39 5.40 -12.14 -8.76
C SER A 39 5.00 -10.70 -9.09
N ILE A 40 5.71 -9.73 -8.49
CA ILE A 40 5.50 -8.30 -8.71
C ILE A 40 5.55 -7.98 -10.21
N GLU A 41 6.53 -8.58 -10.89
CA GLU A 41 6.78 -8.37 -12.31
C GLU A 41 5.61 -8.86 -13.18
N ARG A 42 4.87 -9.90 -12.76
CA ARG A 42 3.73 -10.45 -13.52
C ARG A 42 2.40 -9.86 -13.14
N ALA A 43 2.20 -9.53 -11.87
CA ALA A 43 1.00 -8.85 -11.41
C ALA A 43 0.82 -7.49 -12.11
N ILE A 44 1.90 -6.74 -12.30
CA ILE A 44 1.84 -5.37 -12.85
C ILE A 44 1.84 -5.37 -14.39
N ARG A 45 2.44 -6.37 -15.04
CA ARG A 45 2.38 -6.53 -16.50
C ARG A 45 0.97 -6.88 -17.02
N SER A 46 0.07 -7.30 -16.15
CA SER A 46 -1.28 -7.76 -16.51
C SER A 46 -2.21 -6.64 -16.99
N VAL A 47 -1.83 -5.36 -16.83
CA VAL A 47 -2.79 -4.27 -17.02
C VAL A 47 -2.21 -3.16 -17.91
N GLY A 48 -2.64 -3.15 -19.18
CA GLY A 48 -2.98 -1.92 -19.89
C GLY A 48 -1.87 -1.04 -20.48
N ALA A 49 -0.78 -1.57 -21.04
CA ALA A 49 0.00 -0.74 -21.97
C ALA A 49 -0.65 -0.77 -23.36
N PRO A 50 -1.08 0.37 -23.93
CA PRO A 50 -1.53 0.42 -25.32
C PRO A 50 -0.44 -0.13 -26.24
N MET A 51 -0.82 -0.95 -27.23
CA MET A 51 0.07 -1.52 -28.26
C MET A 51 0.87 -0.48 -29.05
N THR A 52 0.57 0.81 -28.88
CA THR A 52 1.22 1.97 -29.50
C THR A 52 2.52 2.41 -28.80
N ILE A 53 2.85 1.89 -27.61
CA ILE A 53 4.09 2.24 -26.89
C ILE A 53 5.19 1.22 -27.23
N THR A 54 6.21 1.65 -27.96
CA THR A 54 7.32 0.80 -28.42
C THR A 54 8.17 0.21 -27.28
N ASP A 55 8.08 0.77 -26.06
CA ASP A 55 8.91 0.36 -24.91
C ASP A 55 8.11 0.19 -23.60
N ALA A 56 6.90 -0.37 -23.69
CA ALA A 56 6.06 -0.67 -22.52
C ALA A 56 6.77 -1.43 -21.37
N PRO A 57 7.65 -2.42 -21.63
CA PRO A 57 8.39 -3.11 -20.56
C PRO A 57 9.30 -2.18 -19.74
N ALA A 58 9.98 -1.22 -20.38
CA ALA A 58 10.85 -0.29 -19.67
C ALA A 58 10.08 0.64 -18.71
N PHE A 59 8.86 1.03 -19.10
CA PHE A 59 7.96 1.79 -18.23
C PHE A 59 7.53 0.96 -17.01
N THR A 60 7.10 -0.28 -17.21
CA THR A 60 6.73 -1.18 -16.10
C THR A 60 7.90 -1.38 -15.14
N ASP A 61 9.10 -1.65 -15.66
CA ASP A 61 10.29 -1.84 -14.84
C ASP A 61 10.65 -0.57 -14.06
N ALA A 62 10.47 0.62 -14.66
CA ALA A 62 10.66 1.89 -13.98
C ALA A 62 9.64 2.10 -12.84
N VAL A 63 8.36 1.80 -13.06
CA VAL A 63 7.31 1.87 -12.02
C VAL A 63 7.62 0.91 -10.87
N ILE A 64 7.96 -0.34 -11.17
CA ILE A 64 8.34 -1.34 -10.17
C ILE A 64 9.53 -0.84 -9.35
N ARG A 65 10.56 -0.30 -10.01
CA ARG A 65 11.75 0.24 -9.33
C ARG A 65 11.41 1.39 -8.38
N ILE A 66 10.60 2.36 -8.83
CA ILE A 66 10.19 3.50 -8.01
C ILE A 66 9.37 3.02 -6.80
N ARG A 67 8.39 2.15 -7.01
CA ARG A 67 7.52 1.64 -5.93
C ARG A 67 8.28 0.75 -4.93
N LYS A 68 9.25 -0.05 -5.39
CA LYS A 68 10.18 -0.78 -4.52
C LYS A 68 11.02 0.19 -3.68
N SER A 69 11.52 1.29 -4.26
CA SER A 69 12.29 2.31 -3.52
C SER A 69 11.47 3.09 -2.47
N GLN A 70 10.15 3.11 -2.61
CA GLN A 70 9.21 3.74 -1.68
C GLN A 70 8.64 2.75 -0.64
N ASP A 71 9.16 1.52 -0.57
CA ASP A 71 8.63 0.46 0.31
C ASP A 71 7.16 0.10 0.05
N LEU A 72 6.63 0.42 -1.14
CA LEU A 72 5.26 0.08 -1.54
C LEU A 72 5.17 -1.30 -2.19
N TYR A 73 6.24 -1.72 -2.87
CA TYR A 73 6.38 -3.07 -3.42
C TYR A 73 7.45 -3.85 -2.68
N LYS A 74 7.05 -4.93 -2.03
CA LYS A 74 7.93 -5.72 -1.16
C LYS A 74 7.87 -7.20 -1.51
N ARG A 75 9.03 -7.85 -1.48
CA ARG A 75 9.16 -9.30 -1.53
C ARG A 75 9.99 -9.73 -0.33
N THR A 76 9.35 -10.40 0.61
CA THR A 76 9.96 -10.91 1.82
C THR A 76 9.97 -12.43 1.75
N GLU A 77 11.14 -13.00 1.58
CA GLU A 77 11.30 -14.45 1.51
C GLU A 77 11.64 -15.04 2.86
N ASN A 78 11.26 -16.30 3.08
CA ASN A 78 11.48 -17.01 4.34
C ASN A 78 10.81 -16.34 5.55
N SER A 79 9.73 -15.58 5.35
CA SER A 79 8.99 -14.89 6.42
C SER A 79 7.72 -15.63 6.85
N VAL A 80 7.23 -16.56 6.01
CA VAL A 80 6.09 -17.40 6.37
C VAL A 80 6.60 -18.56 7.21
N LEU A 81 6.27 -18.53 8.50
CA LEU A 81 6.60 -19.56 9.46
C LEU A 81 5.48 -20.60 9.46
N LEU A 82 5.85 -21.87 9.35
CA LEU A 82 4.94 -23.01 9.42
C LEU A 82 5.16 -23.74 10.75
N ASP A 83 4.11 -23.82 11.56
CA ASP A 83 4.09 -24.53 12.83
C ASP A 83 3.27 -25.83 12.67
N GLN A 84 3.85 -26.94 13.12
CA GLN A 84 3.26 -28.28 13.06
C GLN A 84 2.67 -28.66 11.68
N GLU A 85 3.28 -28.18 10.60
CA GLU A 85 2.87 -28.43 9.21
C GLU A 85 1.40 -28.09 8.87
N THR A 86 0.73 -27.31 9.73
CA THR A 86 -0.71 -27.05 9.63
C THR A 86 -1.05 -25.58 9.82
N LEU A 87 -0.36 -24.88 10.71
CA LEU A 87 -0.56 -23.47 10.96
C LEU A 87 0.55 -22.65 10.28
N PHE A 88 0.17 -21.64 9.50
CA PHE A 88 1.14 -20.69 8.96
C PHE A 88 0.90 -19.29 9.53
N ARG A 89 1.98 -18.53 9.68
CA ARG A 89 1.95 -17.12 10.08
C ARG A 89 3.00 -16.32 9.33
N THR A 90 2.64 -15.09 8.97
CA THR A 90 3.58 -14.07 8.50
C THR A 90 3.10 -12.71 8.99
N SER A 91 4.00 -11.73 9.05
CA SER A 91 3.66 -10.31 9.22
C SER A 91 3.99 -9.57 7.94
N VAL A 92 3.16 -8.60 7.56
CA VAL A 92 3.38 -7.73 6.41
C VAL A 92 3.26 -6.29 6.88
N ASP A 93 4.36 -5.55 6.79
CA ASP A 93 4.38 -4.16 7.21
C ASP A 93 3.72 -3.26 6.16
N MET A 94 2.56 -2.71 6.54
CA MET A 94 1.80 -1.74 5.75
C MET A 94 2.24 -0.32 6.10
N PRO A 95 2.73 0.49 5.15
CA PRO A 95 3.10 1.88 5.38
C PRO A 95 1.91 2.74 5.84
N ALA A 96 2.17 3.81 6.60
CA ALA A 96 1.10 4.71 7.08
C ALA A 96 0.49 5.58 5.97
N ASN A 97 1.16 5.73 4.83
CA ASN A 97 0.74 6.55 3.69
C ASN A 97 -0.05 5.75 2.64
N LEU A 98 -0.65 4.61 3.02
CA LEU A 98 -1.53 3.85 2.13
C LEU A 98 -2.82 4.62 1.83
N THR A 99 -3.31 4.45 0.60
CA THR A 99 -4.64 4.94 0.21
C THR A 99 -5.70 4.09 0.90
N GLU A 100 -6.77 4.73 1.39
CA GLU A 100 -7.93 4.00 1.92
C GLU A 100 -8.58 3.13 0.82
N GLY A 101 -9.05 1.95 1.21
CA GLY A 101 -9.71 1.03 0.29
C GLY A 101 -9.52 -0.43 0.67
N ASP A 102 -10.03 -1.30 -0.20
CA ASP A 102 -9.97 -2.75 -0.06
C ASP A 102 -8.65 -3.29 -0.63
N TYR A 103 -7.90 -4.01 0.19
CA TYR A 103 -6.66 -4.66 -0.20
C TYR A 103 -6.86 -6.18 -0.25
N PHE A 104 -6.74 -6.76 -1.44
CA PHE A 104 -6.89 -8.20 -1.64
C PHE A 104 -5.65 -8.95 -1.16
N THR A 105 -5.88 -10.00 -0.39
CA THR A 105 -4.86 -10.93 0.09
C THR A 105 -5.14 -12.30 -0.49
N ARG A 106 -4.16 -12.87 -1.20
CA ARG A 106 -4.24 -14.22 -1.75
C ARG A 106 -3.18 -15.11 -1.11
N ILE A 107 -3.57 -16.32 -0.75
CA ILE A 107 -2.73 -17.32 -0.10
C ILE A 107 -2.64 -18.52 -1.01
N PHE A 108 -1.41 -18.86 -1.41
CA PHE A 108 -1.14 -19.98 -2.30
C PHE A 108 -0.47 -21.11 -1.55
N LEU A 109 -1.07 -22.29 -1.61
CA LEU A 109 -0.40 -23.52 -1.20
C LEU A 109 0.29 -24.11 -2.44
N THR A 110 1.60 -24.28 -2.37
CA THR A 110 2.37 -24.91 -3.43
C THR A 110 2.90 -26.28 -3.03
N ARG A 111 2.97 -27.20 -4.00
CA ARG A 111 3.61 -28.51 -3.90
C ARG A 111 4.38 -28.79 -5.18
N ASP A 112 5.66 -29.13 -5.07
CA ASP A 112 6.57 -29.33 -6.22
C ASP A 112 6.55 -28.15 -7.21
N GLY A 113 6.47 -26.93 -6.66
CA GLY A 113 6.40 -25.69 -7.43
C GLY A 113 5.06 -25.40 -8.09
N LYS A 114 4.01 -26.23 -7.87
CA LYS A 114 2.67 -26.04 -8.44
C LYS A 114 1.69 -25.53 -7.39
N VAL A 115 0.82 -24.61 -7.77
CA VAL A 115 -0.29 -24.18 -6.92
C VAL A 115 -1.32 -25.30 -6.85
N VAL A 116 -1.56 -25.82 -5.63
CA VAL A 116 -2.53 -26.90 -5.37
C VAL A 116 -3.76 -26.39 -4.62
N SER A 117 -3.68 -25.23 -3.98
CA SER A 117 -4.81 -24.55 -3.35
C SER A 117 -4.58 -23.05 -3.33
N GLU A 118 -5.69 -22.31 -3.35
CA GLU A 118 -5.74 -20.86 -3.29
C GLU A 118 -6.83 -20.45 -2.31
N PHE A 119 -6.56 -19.42 -1.52
CA PHE A 119 -7.54 -18.79 -0.64
C PHE A 119 -7.41 -17.28 -0.73
N GLU A 120 -8.54 -16.59 -0.87
CA GLU A 120 -8.58 -15.14 -0.98
C GLU A 120 -9.36 -14.52 0.17
N THR A 121 -8.90 -13.37 0.63
CA THR A 121 -9.58 -12.55 1.62
C THR A 121 -9.27 -11.08 1.39
N THR A 122 -10.04 -10.19 2.01
CA THR A 122 -9.90 -8.75 1.82
C THR A 122 -9.61 -8.07 3.15
N ILE A 123 -8.63 -7.18 3.14
CA ILE A 123 -8.29 -6.30 4.26
C ILE A 123 -8.82 -4.90 3.93
N ASP A 124 -9.78 -4.43 4.72
CA ASP A 124 -10.35 -3.09 4.61
C ASP A 124 -9.47 -2.08 5.35
N VAL A 125 -8.75 -1.25 4.59
CA VAL A 125 -7.82 -0.24 5.12
C VAL A 125 -8.51 1.12 5.15
N LYS A 126 -8.64 1.68 6.35
CA LYS A 126 -9.27 2.98 6.62
C LYS A 126 -8.37 3.82 7.51
N LYS A 127 -8.46 5.14 7.39
CA LYS A 127 -7.92 6.06 8.40
C LYS A 127 -8.57 5.73 9.74
N VAL A 128 -7.78 5.77 10.80
CA VAL A 128 -8.24 5.52 12.17
C VAL A 128 -7.85 6.70 13.08
N GLY A 129 -8.52 6.83 14.22
CA GLY A 129 -8.21 7.85 15.22
C GLY A 129 -8.68 9.27 14.88
N LEU A 130 -7.88 10.28 15.25
CA LEU A 130 -8.23 11.70 15.14
C LEU A 130 -8.43 12.14 13.68
N GLU A 131 -7.62 11.64 12.74
CA GLU A 131 -7.75 11.99 11.33
C GLU A 131 -9.11 11.56 10.77
N ARG A 132 -9.53 10.31 11.06
CA ARG A 132 -10.86 9.83 10.66
C ARG A 132 -11.98 10.62 11.32
N PHE A 133 -11.83 10.95 12.61
CA PHE A 133 -12.80 11.75 13.35
C PHE A 133 -12.97 13.14 12.71
N LEU A 134 -11.88 13.86 12.47
CA LEU A 134 -11.91 15.19 11.85
C LEU A 134 -12.40 15.13 10.41
N TYR A 135 -11.99 14.12 9.64
CA TYR A 135 -12.47 13.89 8.28
C TYR A 135 -13.99 13.70 8.28
N ASN A 136 -14.50 12.77 9.09
CA ASN A 136 -15.94 12.53 9.21
C ASN A 136 -16.69 13.77 9.70
N LEU A 137 -16.17 14.47 10.72
CA LEU A 137 -16.79 15.68 11.26
C LEU A 137 -16.89 16.76 10.17
N SER A 138 -15.84 16.97 9.39
CA SER A 138 -15.84 17.97 8.32
C SER A 138 -16.77 17.64 7.15
N ARG A 139 -17.05 16.35 6.89
CA ARG A 139 -17.89 15.90 5.76
C ARG A 139 -19.35 15.69 6.16
N GLN A 140 -19.59 15.16 7.35
CA GLN A 140 -20.94 14.84 7.86
C GLN A 140 -21.54 15.98 8.70
N GLN A 141 -20.70 16.76 9.39
CA GLN A 141 -21.14 17.89 10.22
C GLN A 141 -20.27 19.14 10.01
N PRO A 142 -20.25 19.72 8.79
CA PRO A 142 -19.31 20.78 8.43
C PRO A 142 -19.38 22.01 9.36
N LEU A 143 -20.56 22.34 9.87
CA LEU A 143 -20.77 23.47 10.78
C LEU A 143 -20.07 23.26 12.13
N ILE A 144 -20.18 22.06 12.71
CA ILE A 144 -19.52 21.73 13.98
C ILE A 144 -17.99 21.74 13.79
N TYR A 145 -17.50 21.18 12.68
CA TYR A 145 -16.08 21.23 12.33
C TYR A 145 -15.55 22.67 12.22
N GLY A 146 -16.32 23.55 11.57
CA GLY A 146 -15.96 24.97 11.45
C GLY A 146 -15.88 25.68 12.79
N LEU A 147 -16.89 25.49 13.66
CA LEU A 147 -16.89 26.07 15.02
C LEU A 147 -15.74 25.55 15.88
N LEU A 148 -15.47 24.24 15.83
CA LEU A 148 -14.34 23.63 16.52
C LEU A 148 -13.02 24.24 16.05
N SER A 149 -12.86 24.42 14.73
CA SER A 149 -11.67 25.02 14.13
C SER A 149 -11.45 26.46 14.60
N LEU A 150 -12.53 27.26 14.65
CA LEU A 150 -12.49 28.63 15.19
C LEU A 150 -12.13 28.65 16.68
N ALA A 151 -12.73 27.77 17.48
CA ALA A 151 -12.42 27.66 18.90
C ALA A 151 -10.94 27.32 19.14
N ILE A 152 -10.39 26.36 18.39
CA ILE A 152 -8.96 26.00 18.46
C ILE A 152 -8.08 27.20 18.07
N ALA A 153 -8.43 27.94 17.00
CA ALA A 153 -7.67 29.11 16.56
C ALA A 153 -7.65 30.22 17.62
N ILE A 154 -8.80 30.52 18.26
CA ILE A 154 -8.90 31.50 19.34
C ILE A 154 -8.05 31.08 20.53
N LEU A 155 -8.14 29.81 20.95
CA LEU A 155 -7.35 29.27 22.06
C LEU A 155 -5.85 29.33 21.77
N ALA A 156 -5.42 28.96 20.56
CA ALA A 156 -4.02 29.03 20.16
C ALA A 156 -3.50 30.47 20.17
N GLY A 157 -4.27 31.44 19.66
CA GLY A 157 -3.92 32.85 19.70
C GLY A 157 -3.80 33.39 21.13
N TRP A 158 -4.72 33.00 22.02
CA TRP A 158 -4.66 33.37 23.44
C TRP A 158 -3.42 32.77 24.13
N LEU A 159 -3.15 31.47 23.94
CA LEU A 159 -1.98 30.79 24.51
C LEU A 159 -0.66 31.41 24.05
N ALA A 160 -0.52 31.68 22.75
CA ALA A 160 0.67 32.34 22.20
C ALA A 160 0.86 33.73 22.83
N SER A 161 -0.21 34.53 22.93
CA SER A 161 -0.14 35.86 23.53
C SER A 161 0.27 35.84 25.00
N SER A 162 -0.21 34.85 25.77
CA SER A 162 0.12 34.68 27.18
C SER A 162 1.58 34.24 27.36
N PHE A 163 2.03 33.29 26.53
CA PHE A 163 3.42 32.82 26.52
C PHE A 163 4.43 33.94 26.21
N PHE A 164 4.17 34.74 25.18
CA PHE A 164 5.04 35.89 24.86
C PHE A 164 5.03 36.97 25.95
N ARG A 165 3.91 37.16 26.65
CA ARG A 165 3.83 38.07 27.78
C ARG A 165 4.67 37.58 28.97
N MET A 166 4.67 36.28 29.22
CA MET A 166 5.47 35.66 30.28
C MET A 166 6.97 35.78 30.00
N ILE A 167 7.43 35.49 28.77
CA ILE A 167 8.85 35.60 28.39
C ILE A 167 9.36 37.05 28.42
N ARG A 168 8.51 38.04 28.09
CA ARG A 168 8.89 39.46 28.17
C ARG A 168 8.84 40.01 29.59
N GLY A 169 8.20 39.30 30.51
CA GLY A 169 8.08 39.67 31.93
C GLY A 169 9.14 39.05 32.84
N THR A 170 10.03 38.21 32.29
CA THR A 170 11.26 37.69 32.91
C THR A 170 12.47 38.40 32.33
#